data_AF-A0A7K2N0Y4-F1
#
_entry.id   AF-A0A7K2N0Y4-F1
#
_cell.length_a   1.000
_cell.length_b   1.000
_cell.length_c   1.000
_cell.angle_alpha   90.00
_cell.angle_beta   90.00
_cell.angle_gamma   90.00
#
_symmetry.space_group_name_H-M   'P 1'
#
loop_
_entity.id
_entity.type
_entity.pdbx_description
1 polymer ?
#
loop_
_entity_poly.entity_id
_entity_poly.type
_entity_poly.pdbx_seq_one_letter_code
_entity_poly.pdbx_strand_id
1 'polypeptide(L)'
;LVVRFSGVSDASWRGAVARSSGTALLVGTGIGTVSLVAGLCIGGQVGAAFAALGVVLPGLLLQDAWRYSFFAAGVGRKAFVNDVVWAVALVPAMVVAAHVGSVTAFLLAWGGSAAAAAGYGCLQSGIRPRPAGA
;
A
#
# COMPACT_ATOMS: atom_id res chain seq x y z
N LEU A 1 30.49 -4.52 15.64
CA LEU A 1 29.47 -4.11 14.65
C LEU A 1 29.67 -2.63 14.35
N VAL A 2 30.41 -2.31 13.30
CA VAL A 2 30.70 -0.92 12.92
C VAL A 2 29.49 -0.40 12.14
N VAL A 3 28.83 0.61 12.70
CA VAL A 3 27.74 1.37 12.05
C VAL A 3 28.36 2.16 10.89
N ARG A 4 28.44 1.55 9.70
CA ARG A 4 28.99 2.18 8.48
C ARG A 4 27.93 2.86 7.57
N PHE A 5 26.68 2.96 8.02
CA PHE A 5 25.60 3.57 7.22
C PHE A 5 24.65 4.46 8.03
N SER A 6 25.11 5.11 9.11
CA SER A 6 24.30 6.10 9.85
C SER A 6 24.17 7.46 9.13
N GLY A 7 24.71 7.60 7.92
CA GLY A 7 24.77 8.86 7.18
C GLY A 7 24.52 8.69 5.68
N VAL A 8 23.58 7.83 5.29
CA VAL A 8 23.02 7.92 3.93
C VAL A 8 22.38 9.30 3.83
N SER A 9 22.84 10.14 2.90
CA SER A 9 22.33 11.50 2.77
C SER A 9 20.81 11.47 2.57
N ASP A 10 20.08 12.37 3.22
CA ASP A 10 18.61 12.45 3.08
C ASP A 10 18.17 12.46 1.60
N ALA A 11 18.96 13.06 0.71
CA ALA A 11 18.73 13.06 -0.73
C ALA A 11 18.77 11.65 -1.35
N SER A 12 19.75 10.82 -0.98
CA SER A 12 19.86 9.45 -1.49
C SER A 12 18.78 8.52 -0.93
N TRP A 13 18.39 8.68 0.35
CA TRP A 13 17.23 7.98 0.91
C TRP A 13 15.93 8.38 0.20
N ARG A 14 15.65 9.69 0.05
CA ARG A 14 14.45 10.18 -0.66
C ARG A 14 14.37 9.66 -2.10
N GLY A 15 15.51 9.64 -2.81
CA GLY A 15 15.59 9.09 -4.17
C GLY A 15 15.31 7.59 -4.22
N ALA A 16 15.88 6.81 -3.30
CA ALA A 16 15.63 5.37 -3.22
C ALA A 16 14.16 5.06 -2.89
N VAL A 17 13.56 5.79 -1.95
CA VAL A 17 12.16 5.62 -1.56
C VAL A 17 11.20 6.03 -2.68
N ALA A 18 11.48 7.11 -3.42
CA ALA A 18 10.67 7.51 -4.56
C ALA A 18 10.65 6.41 -5.65
N ARG A 19 11.79 5.74 -5.90
CA ARG A 19 11.87 4.62 -6.84
C ARG A 19 11.21 3.36 -6.30
N SER A 20 11.46 2.96 -5.04
CA SER A 20 10.88 1.74 -4.46
C SER A 20 9.35 1.82 -4.38
N SER A 21 8.81 2.98 -3.98
CA SER A 21 7.35 3.23 -3.99
C SER A 21 6.78 3.27 -5.41
N GLY A 22 7.55 3.78 -6.38
CA GLY A 22 7.20 3.69 -7.81
C GLY A 22 7.13 2.24 -8.31
N THR A 23 8.11 1.41 -7.98
CA THR A 23 8.10 -0.02 -8.28
C THR A 23 6.94 -0.73 -7.61
N ALA A 24 6.64 -0.42 -6.35
CA ALA A 24 5.51 -0.99 -5.63
C ALA A 24 4.17 -0.68 -6.33
N LEU A 25 4.00 0.56 -6.83
CA LEU A 25 2.84 0.92 -7.64
C LEU A 25 2.79 0.17 -8.97
N LEU A 26 3.90 0.10 -9.71
CA LEU A 26 3.94 -0.62 -10.98
C LEU A 26 3.62 -2.10 -10.82
N VAL A 27 4.24 -2.76 -9.84
CA VAL A 27 4.01 -4.17 -9.53
C VAL A 27 2.57 -4.37 -9.05
N GLY A 28 2.08 -3.49 -8.18
CA GLY A 28 0.73 -3.55 -7.65
C GLY A 28 -0.32 -3.34 -8.74
N THR A 29 -0.10 -2.43 -9.67
CA THR A 29 -0.95 -2.22 -10.84
C THR A 29 -0.85 -3.40 -11.80
N GLY A 30 0.34 -3.92 -12.10
CA GLY A 30 0.50 -5.07 -13.01
C GLY A 30 -0.20 -6.33 -12.51
N ILE A 31 0.11 -6.74 -11.26
CA ILE A 31 -0.55 -7.88 -10.62
C ILE A 31 -2.04 -7.58 -10.42
N GLY A 32 -2.38 -6.34 -10.06
CA GLY A 32 -3.76 -5.90 -9.87
C GLY A 32 -4.59 -6.02 -11.14
N THR A 33 -4.06 -5.61 -12.29
CA THR A 33 -4.70 -5.77 -13.60
C THR A 33 -4.91 -7.23 -13.95
N VAL A 34 -3.91 -8.10 -13.72
CA VAL A 34 -4.06 -9.54 -13.95
C VAL A 34 -5.17 -10.13 -13.06
N SER A 35 -5.18 -9.78 -11.77
CA SER A 35 -6.21 -10.21 -10.82
C SER A 35 -7.60 -9.71 -11.24
N LEU A 36 -7.70 -8.46 -11.68
CA LEU A 36 -8.95 -7.87 -12.15
C LEU A 36 -9.49 -8.59 -13.38
N VAL A 37 -8.66 -8.80 -14.40
CA VAL A 37 -9.04 -9.50 -15.63
C VAL A 37 -9.46 -10.94 -15.30
N ALA A 38 -8.69 -11.66 -14.50
CA ALA A 38 -9.05 -13.00 -14.05
C ALA A 38 -10.39 -13.02 -13.31
N GLY A 39 -10.63 -12.05 -12.43
CA GLY A 39 -11.89 -11.91 -11.69
C GLY A 39 -13.11 -11.71 -12.60
N LEU A 40 -12.96 -10.86 -13.62
CA LEU A 40 -14.00 -10.63 -14.62
C LEU A 40 -14.26 -11.87 -15.49
N CYS A 41 -13.24 -12.67 -15.79
CA CYS A 41 -13.38 -13.92 -16.54
C CYS A 41 -14.05 -15.05 -15.72
N ILE A 42 -13.77 -15.14 -14.42
CA ILE A 42 -14.31 -16.19 -13.54
C ILE A 42 -15.78 -15.91 -13.18
N GLY A 43 -16.13 -14.65 -12.91
CA GLY A 43 -17.47 -14.26 -12.48
C GLY A 43 -17.88 -14.79 -11.10
N GLY A 44 -19.14 -14.54 -10.72
CA GLY A 44 -19.68 -14.94 -9.41
C GLY A 44 -18.94 -14.34 -8.21
N GLN A 45 -19.06 -14.96 -7.05
CA GLN A 45 -18.46 -14.46 -5.80
C GLN A 45 -16.93 -14.51 -5.82
N VAL A 46 -16.35 -15.56 -6.40
CA VAL A 46 -14.90 -15.72 -6.51
C VAL A 46 -14.34 -14.65 -7.45
N GLY A 47 -14.95 -14.45 -8.62
CA GLY A 47 -14.55 -13.42 -9.56
C GLY A 47 -14.60 -12.01 -8.96
N ALA A 48 -15.66 -11.70 -8.20
CA ALA A 48 -15.78 -10.43 -7.50
C ALA A 48 -14.65 -10.20 -6.48
N ALA A 49 -14.22 -11.24 -5.76
CA ALA A 49 -13.10 -11.16 -4.82
C ALA A 49 -11.77 -10.88 -5.52
N PHE A 50 -11.49 -11.56 -6.65
CA PHE A 50 -10.31 -11.29 -7.48
C PHE A 50 -10.31 -9.89 -8.10
N ALA A 51 -11.48 -9.42 -8.53
CA ALA A 51 -11.65 -8.06 -9.03
C ALA A 51 -11.38 -7.01 -7.95
N ALA A 52 -11.96 -7.18 -6.76
CA ALA A 52 -11.69 -6.31 -5.61
C ALA A 52 -10.22 -6.30 -5.23
N LEU A 53 -9.57 -7.48 -5.16
CA LEU A 53 -8.13 -7.59 -4.91
C LEU A 53 -7.34 -6.80 -5.95
N GLY A 54 -7.69 -6.94 -7.23
CA GLY A 54 -7.05 -6.24 -8.32
C GLY A 54 -7.09 -4.71 -8.18
N VAL A 55 -8.21 -4.18 -7.71
CA VAL A 55 -8.40 -2.74 -7.46
C VAL A 55 -7.56 -2.23 -6.29
N VAL A 56 -7.44 -3.01 -5.22
CA VAL A 56 -6.80 -2.53 -3.98
C VAL A 56 -5.29 -2.77 -3.91
N LEU A 57 -4.76 -3.69 -4.72
CA LEU A 57 -3.34 -4.07 -4.72
C LEU A 57 -2.35 -2.90 -4.86
N PRO A 58 -2.54 -1.91 -5.75
CA PRO A 58 -1.62 -0.77 -5.85
C PRO A 58 -1.49 0.01 -4.54
N GLY A 59 -2.60 0.25 -3.84
CA GLY A 59 -2.62 0.97 -2.57
C GLY A 59 -1.97 0.17 -1.44
N LEU A 60 -2.24 -1.14 -1.40
CA LEU A 60 -1.63 -2.06 -0.43
C LEU A 60 -0.10 -2.12 -0.55
N LEU A 61 0.41 -2.37 -1.76
CA LEU A 61 1.86 -2.45 -1.96
C LEU A 61 2.54 -1.10 -1.69
N LEU A 62 1.87 0.01 -2.00
CA LEU A 62 2.39 1.33 -1.65
C LEU A 62 2.45 1.55 -0.13
N GLN A 63 1.42 1.13 0.62
CA GLN A 63 1.43 1.18 2.08
C GLN A 63 2.57 0.36 2.68
N ASP A 64 2.79 -0.86 2.18
CA ASP A 64 3.89 -1.71 2.63
C ASP A 64 5.25 -1.09 2.31
N ALA A 65 5.40 -0.52 1.11
CA ALA A 65 6.62 0.20 0.73
C ALA A 65 6.94 1.36 1.68
N TRP A 66 5.94 2.12 2.14
CA TRP A 66 6.14 3.18 3.14
C TRP A 66 6.63 2.62 4.47
N ARG A 67 5.98 1.57 4.97
CA ARG A 67 6.36 0.93 6.23
C ARG A 67 7.81 0.49 6.21
N TYR A 68 8.23 -0.26 5.18
CA TYR A 68 9.61 -0.71 5.04
C TYR A 68 10.59 0.44 4.87
N SER A 69 10.23 1.46 4.08
CA SER A 69 11.09 2.63 3.83
C SER A 69 11.34 3.46 5.10
N PHE A 70 10.32 3.62 5.94
CA PHE A 70 10.44 4.33 7.22
C PHE A 70 11.24 3.55 8.25
N PHE A 71 11.07 2.23 8.31
CA PHE A 71 11.92 1.39 9.16
C PHE A 71 13.38 1.41 8.70
N ALA A 72 13.63 1.32 7.39
CA ALA A 72 14.98 1.37 6.83
C ALA A 72 15.70 2.71 7.10
N ALA A 73 14.96 3.82 7.23
CA ALA A 73 15.49 5.13 7.62
C ALA A 73 15.60 5.36 9.14
N GLY A 74 15.24 4.38 9.98
CA GLY A 74 15.22 4.56 11.44
C GLY A 74 14.11 5.50 11.93
N VAL A 75 13.14 5.87 11.09
CA VAL A 75 12.01 6.74 11.42
C VAL A 75 10.75 5.92 11.69
N GLY A 76 10.86 4.84 12.47
CA GLY A 76 9.75 3.91 12.77
C GLY A 76 8.50 4.59 13.34
N ARG A 77 8.62 5.76 13.99
CA ARG A 77 7.47 6.58 14.40
C ARG A 77 6.56 6.95 13.23
N LYS A 78 7.12 7.22 12.05
CA LYS A 78 6.33 7.50 10.83
C LYS A 78 5.56 6.27 10.35
N ALA A 79 6.22 5.11 10.34
CA ALA A 79 5.57 3.82 10.06
C ALA A 79 4.40 3.54 11.02
N PHE A 80 4.61 3.76 12.32
CA PHE A 80 3.57 3.60 13.32
C PHE A 80 2.36 4.51 13.07
N VAL A 81 2.57 5.77 12.71
CA VAL A 81 1.44 6.66 12.37
C VAL A 81 0.70 6.15 11.13
N ASN A 82 1.40 5.65 10.10
CA ASN A 82 0.76 5.01 8.95
C ASN A 82 -0.08 3.79 9.35
N ASP A 83 0.39 2.98 10.31
CA ASP A 83 -0.35 1.83 10.82
C ASP A 83 -1.58 2.25 11.63
N VAL A 84 -1.49 3.33 12.40
CA VAL A 84 -2.63 3.92 13.11
C VAL A 84 -3.66 4.47 12.13
N VAL A 85 -3.24 5.21 11.10
CA VAL A 85 -4.14 5.69 10.04
C VAL A 85 -4.83 4.51 9.36
N TRP A 86 -4.08 3.45 9.06
CA TRP A 86 -4.66 2.24 8.50
C TRP A 86 -5.68 1.63 9.45
N ALA A 87 -5.35 1.42 10.73
CA ALA A 87 -6.26 0.84 11.71
C ALA A 87 -7.54 1.66 11.91
N VAL A 88 -7.43 2.99 11.99
CA VAL A 88 -8.56 3.91 12.14
C VAL A 88 -9.48 3.89 10.91
N ALA A 89 -8.93 3.72 9.71
CA ALA A 89 -9.73 3.54 8.50
C ALA A 89 -10.31 2.13 8.38
N LEU A 90 -9.53 1.12 8.78
CA LEU A 90 -9.84 -0.30 8.65
C LEU A 90 -10.99 -0.73 9.56
N VAL A 91 -10.98 -0.35 10.84
CA VAL A 91 -11.98 -0.81 11.81
C VAL A 91 -13.41 -0.43 11.41
N PRO A 92 -13.74 0.83 11.10
CA PRO A 92 -15.06 1.20 10.58
C PRO A 92 -15.39 0.49 9.25
N ALA A 93 -14.41 0.40 8.34
CA ALA A 93 -14.62 -0.28 7.06
C ALA A 93 -14.95 -1.77 7.23
N MET A 94 -14.33 -2.44 8.21
CA MET A 94 -14.61 -3.83 8.57
C MET A 94 -16.00 -4.00 9.18
N VAL A 95 -16.45 -3.07 10.02
CA VAL A 95 -17.83 -3.06 10.55
C VAL A 95 -18.83 -2.94 9.41
N VAL A 96 -18.60 -2.00 8.47
CA VAL A 96 -19.45 -1.85 7.28
C VAL A 96 -19.43 -3.13 6.43
N ALA A 97 -18.25 -3.72 6.20
CA ALA A 97 -18.12 -4.96 5.45
C ALA A 97 -18.86 -6.14 6.11
N ALA A 98 -18.87 -6.22 7.44
CA ALA A 98 -19.59 -7.24 8.19
C ALA A 98 -21.11 -7.14 7.99
N HIS A 99 -21.67 -5.94 7.84
CA HIS A 99 -23.09 -5.77 7.50
C HIS A 99 -23.41 -6.21 6.06
N VAL A 100 -22.46 -6.11 5.13
CA VAL A 100 -22.62 -6.62 3.74
C VAL A 100 -22.46 -8.14 3.69
N GLY A 101 -21.60 -8.71 4.53
CA GLY A 101 -21.44 -10.15 4.68
C GLY A 101 -20.76 -10.86 3.50
N SER A 102 -19.97 -10.14 2.69
CA SER A 102 -19.27 -10.71 1.53
C SER A 102 -17.75 -10.59 1.63
N VAL A 103 -17.03 -11.60 1.13
CA VAL A 103 -15.56 -11.61 1.05
C VAL A 103 -15.04 -10.39 0.28
N THR A 104 -15.72 -10.03 -0.81
CA THR A 104 -15.42 -8.84 -1.61
C THR A 104 -15.45 -7.56 -0.78
N ALA A 105 -16.48 -7.38 0.08
CA ALA A 105 -16.57 -6.21 0.96
C ALA A 105 -15.41 -6.16 1.96
N PHE A 106 -15.03 -7.30 2.53
CA PHE A 106 -13.87 -7.39 3.43
C PHE A 106 -12.55 -7.06 2.71
N LEU A 107 -12.36 -7.56 1.48
CA LEU A 107 -11.17 -7.25 0.68
C LEU A 107 -11.08 -5.75 0.34
N LEU A 108 -12.20 -5.15 -0.05
CA LEU A 108 -12.27 -3.71 -0.32
C LEU A 108 -12.04 -2.87 0.94
N ALA A 109 -12.58 -3.28 2.09
CA ALA A 109 -12.33 -2.61 3.36
C ALA A 109 -10.85 -2.68 3.75
N TRP A 110 -10.26 -3.87 3.64
CA TRP A 110 -8.85 -4.11 3.97
C TRP A 110 -7.91 -3.30 3.07
N GLY A 111 -8.08 -3.43 1.76
CA GLY A 111 -7.18 -2.80 0.81
C GLY A 111 -7.47 -1.31 0.57
N GLY A 112 -8.73 -0.89 0.65
CA GLY A 112 -9.11 0.52 0.57
C GLY A 112 -8.59 1.34 1.75
N SER A 113 -8.63 0.79 2.96
CA SER A 113 -8.02 1.43 4.14
C SER A 113 -6.49 1.48 4.03
N ALA A 114 -5.85 0.48 3.42
CA ALA A 114 -4.42 0.53 3.12
C ALA A 114 -4.09 1.62 2.10
N ALA A 115 -4.91 1.80 1.07
CA ALA A 115 -4.76 2.88 0.09
C ALA A 115 -4.88 4.27 0.74
N ALA A 116 -5.78 4.44 1.71
CA ALA A 116 -5.89 5.67 2.50
C ALA A 116 -4.60 5.95 3.30
N ALA A 117 -4.07 4.94 3.98
CA ALA A 117 -2.81 5.05 4.70
C ALA A 117 -1.61 5.29 3.77
N ALA A 118 -1.62 4.70 2.58
CA ALA A 118 -0.61 4.94 1.56
C ALA A 118 -0.62 6.40 1.06
N GLY A 119 -1.82 6.96 0.86
CA GLY A 119 -2.00 8.37 0.54
C GLY A 119 -1.48 9.28 1.66
N TYR A 120 -1.76 8.94 2.92
CA TYR A 120 -1.18 9.64 4.07
C TYR A 120 0.35 9.53 4.12
N GLY A 121 0.93 8.37 3.79
CA GLY A 121 2.38 8.17 3.69
C GLY A 121 3.05 9.10 2.67
N CYS A 122 2.39 9.36 1.53
CA CYS A 122 2.84 10.37 0.56
C CYS A 122 2.87 11.78 1.17
N LEU A 123 1.82 12.16 1.91
CA LEU A 123 1.72 13.46 2.57
C LEU A 123 2.75 13.61 3.69
N GLN A 124 2.92 12.58 4.51
CA GLN A 124 3.83 12.57 5.67
C GLN A 124 5.31 12.57 5.27
N SER A 125 5.66 11.92 4.17
CA SER A 125 7.03 11.89 3.65
C SER A 125 7.36 13.09 2.74
N GLY A 126 6.34 13.70 2.14
CA GLY A 126 6.51 14.67 1.06
C GLY A 126 7.20 14.07 -0.16
N ILE A 127 7.16 12.74 -0.32
CA ILE A 127 7.77 12.01 -1.43
C ILE A 127 6.63 11.58 -2.35
N ARG A 128 6.73 11.94 -3.63
CA ARG A 128 5.84 11.42 -4.66
C ARG A 128 6.47 10.16 -5.25
N PRO A 129 5.75 9.03 -5.30
CA PRO A 129 6.20 7.83 -6.00
C PRO A 129 6.58 8.16 -7.45
N ARG A 130 7.71 7.64 -7.93
CA ARG A 130 8.18 7.82 -9.30
C ARG A 130 8.13 6.49 -10.04
N PRO A 131 7.01 6.17 -10.71
CA PRO A 131 6.87 4.91 -11.45
C PRO A 131 7.75 4.84 -12.70
N ALA A 132 8.27 5.96 -13.22
CA ALA A 132 9.27 5.97 -14.30
C ALA A 132 10.65 6.33 -13.74
N GLY A 133 11.65 5.49 -13.99
CA GLY A 133 13.01 5.68 -13.50
C GLY A 133 13.76 6.80 -14.21
N ALA A 134 14.08 7.87 -13.46
CA ALA A 134 15.33 8.65 -13.46
C ALA A 134 15.19 9.77 -12.41
#